data_AF-A0A1W9N5T7-F1
#
_entry.id   AF-A0A1W9N5T7-F1
#
_cell.length_a   1.000
_cell.length_b   1.000
_cell.length_c   1.000
_cell.angle_alpha   90.00
_cell.angle_beta   90.00
_cell.angle_gamma   90.00
#
_symmetry.space_group_name_H-M   'P 1'
#
loop_
_entity.id
_entity.type
_entity.pdbx_description
1 polymer ?
#
loop_
_entity_poly.entity_id
_entity_poly.type
_entity_poly.pdbx_seq_one_letter_code
_entity_poly.pdbx_strand_id
1 'polypeptide(L)'
;MSLAKDAESAKRKALFIKITLRTLRPLRETFISEQINMKQCPTCNAKYSGKRICRRCKTDLGVLTDIEDSAMSHLENAVAAFTMRDFTMMFFHAKRSCSLRRTPEAAKVLACASLLMSKFNLAVDEWSSVNRLMRQLQRADDE
;
A
#
# COMPACT_ATOMS: atom_id res chain seq x y z
N MET A 1 39.35 1.51 -17.36
CA MET A 1 38.22 2.48 -17.46
C MET A 1 36.82 1.88 -17.14
N SER A 2 36.68 0.64 -16.65
CA SER A 2 35.36 0.04 -16.33
C SER A 2 34.85 0.34 -14.91
N LEU A 3 35.75 0.39 -13.92
CA LEU A 3 35.39 0.46 -12.49
C LEU A 3 34.71 1.78 -12.06
N ALA A 4 34.91 2.88 -12.78
CA ALA A 4 34.32 4.18 -12.43
C ALA A 4 32.82 4.27 -12.77
N LYS A 5 32.36 3.53 -13.79
CA LYS A 5 30.95 3.55 -14.21
C LYS A 5 30.05 2.79 -13.23
N ASP A 6 30.60 1.77 -12.57
CA ASP A 6 29.86 0.97 -11.58
C ASP A 6 29.60 1.74 -10.29
N ALA A 7 30.55 2.57 -9.86
CA ALA A 7 30.40 3.43 -8.68
C ALA A 7 29.36 4.56 -8.91
N GLU A 8 29.33 5.14 -10.11
CA GLU A 8 28.35 6.15 -10.52
C GLU A 8 26.92 5.57 -10.56
N SER A 9 26.78 4.35 -11.09
CA SER A 9 25.54 3.57 -11.13
C SER A 9 25.05 3.24 -9.71
N ALA A 10 25.94 2.83 -8.81
CA ALA A 10 25.61 2.58 -7.41
C ALA A 10 25.15 3.84 -6.67
N LYS A 11 25.76 5.00 -6.93
CA LYS A 11 25.37 6.29 -6.33
C LYS A 11 23.99 6.75 -6.82
N ARG A 12 23.71 6.65 -8.12
CA ARG A 12 22.38 6.98 -8.67
C ARG A 12 21.29 6.05 -8.13
N LYS A 13 21.59 4.74 -8.00
CA LYS A 13 20.69 3.76 -7.37
C LYS A 13 20.45 4.07 -5.89
N ALA A 14 21.49 4.43 -5.14
CA ALA A 14 21.36 4.80 -3.73
C ALA A 14 20.57 6.11 -3.53
N LEU A 15 20.70 7.08 -4.44
CA LEU A 15 19.92 8.31 -4.43
C LEU A 15 18.44 8.04 -4.75
N PHE A 16 18.16 7.19 -5.74
CA PHE A 16 16.79 6.76 -6.06
C PHE A 16 16.15 6.04 -4.87
N ILE A 17 16.86 5.08 -4.25
CA ILE A 17 16.43 4.41 -3.03
C ILE A 17 16.19 5.40 -1.89
N LYS A 18 17.06 6.41 -1.68
CA LYS A 18 16.85 7.44 -0.65
C LYS A 18 15.63 8.31 -0.92
N ILE A 19 15.34 8.63 -2.18
CA ILE A 19 14.15 9.41 -2.58
C ILE A 19 12.89 8.57 -2.39
N THR A 20 12.89 7.31 -2.86
CA THR A 20 11.77 6.36 -2.66
C THR A 20 11.53 6.10 -1.18
N LEU A 21 12.58 5.93 -0.37
CA LEU A 21 12.48 5.80 1.09
C LEU A 21 12.00 7.07 1.78
N ARG A 22 12.26 8.27 1.23
CA ARG A 22 11.71 9.53 1.76
C ARG A 22 10.20 9.63 1.49
N THR A 23 9.73 9.17 0.34
CA THR A 23 8.29 9.08 0.03
C THR A 23 7.58 7.94 0.78
N LEU A 24 8.31 6.89 1.16
CA LEU A 24 7.79 5.74 1.93
C LEU A 24 7.97 5.91 3.46
N ARG A 25 8.69 6.95 3.92
CA ARG A 25 8.97 7.18 5.34
C ARG A 25 7.77 7.51 6.23
N PRO A 26 6.67 8.14 5.76
CA PRO A 26 5.53 8.37 6.65
C PRO A 26 4.65 7.12 6.84
N LEU A 27 5.04 5.94 6.36
CA LEU A 27 4.22 4.73 6.43
C LEU A 27 4.16 4.04 7.81
N ARG A 28 4.98 4.44 8.79
CA ARG A 28 5.10 3.69 10.07
C ARG A 28 4.37 4.30 11.27
N GLU A 29 4.21 5.62 11.34
CA GLU A 29 3.79 6.28 12.60
C GLU A 29 2.45 7.02 12.53
N THR A 30 1.95 7.40 11.35
CA THR A 30 0.66 8.11 11.21
C THR A 30 -0.50 7.26 10.70
N PHE A 31 -0.28 6.03 10.23
CA PHE A 31 -1.29 5.30 9.44
C PHE A 31 -2.01 4.14 10.14
N ILE A 32 -1.52 3.69 11.30
CA ILE A 32 -2.11 2.54 12.03
C ILE A 32 -3.47 2.92 12.66
N SER A 33 -3.73 4.21 12.91
CA SER A 33 -4.95 4.65 13.63
C SER A 33 -6.16 5.01 12.76
N GLU A 34 -6.02 5.11 11.43
CA GLU A 34 -7.04 5.78 10.60
C GLU A 34 -7.68 4.90 9.51
N GLN A 35 -7.22 3.67 9.31
CA GLN A 35 -7.65 2.85 8.17
C GLN A 35 -8.79 1.84 8.42
N ILE A 36 -9.32 1.70 9.64
CA ILE A 36 -10.55 0.93 9.86
C ILE A 36 -11.75 1.85 9.61
N ASN A 37 -11.95 2.25 8.36
CA ASN A 37 -13.02 3.20 8.00
C ASN A 37 -14.37 2.51 7.72
N MET A 38 -14.59 1.31 8.26
CA MET A 38 -15.93 0.77 8.41
C MET A 38 -16.67 1.55 9.51
N LYS A 39 -17.16 2.74 9.18
CA LYS A 39 -18.01 3.54 10.08
C LYS A 39 -19.40 2.90 10.26
N GLN A 40 -19.84 2.09 9.29
CA GLN A 40 -21.18 1.52 9.21
C GLN A 40 -21.15 0.08 8.70
N CYS A 41 -22.15 -0.70 9.11
CA CYS A 41 -22.36 -2.07 8.63
C CYS A 41 -22.89 -2.05 7.18
N PRO A 42 -22.24 -2.74 6.22
CA PRO A 42 -22.65 -2.73 4.81
C PRO A 42 -24.04 -3.35 4.59
N THR A 43 -24.49 -4.24 5.47
CA THR A 43 -25.78 -4.93 5.33
C THR A 43 -26.96 -4.08 5.80
N CYS A 44 -26.80 -3.34 6.91
CA CYS A 44 -27.93 -2.70 7.59
C CYS A 44 -27.72 -1.21 7.92
N ASN A 45 -26.58 -0.67 7.48
CA ASN A 45 -26.13 0.70 7.67
C ASN A 45 -26.04 1.18 9.15
N ALA A 46 -26.11 0.25 10.11
CA ALA A 46 -25.96 0.58 11.53
C ALA A 46 -24.51 1.00 11.83
N LYS A 47 -24.33 1.96 12.73
CA LYS A 47 -23.00 2.42 13.17
C LYS A 47 -22.17 1.24 13.68
N TYR A 48 -20.95 1.12 13.16
CA TYR A 48 -20.03 0.07 13.56
C TYR A 48 -19.45 0.38 14.94
N SER A 49 -19.36 -0.63 15.80
CA SER A 49 -18.86 -0.49 17.17
C SER A 49 -17.54 -1.24 17.40
N GLY A 50 -16.78 -1.56 16.34
CA GLY A 50 -15.54 -2.33 16.46
C GLY A 50 -15.71 -3.81 16.82
N LYS A 51 -16.93 -4.36 16.73
CA LYS A 51 -17.22 -5.76 17.08
C LYS A 51 -17.32 -6.61 15.82
N ARG A 52 -16.77 -7.83 15.86
CA ARG A 52 -16.86 -8.84 14.79
C ARG A 52 -18.30 -9.04 14.28
N ILE A 53 -19.29 -9.11 15.17
CA ILE A 53 -20.69 -9.33 14.79
C ILE A 53 -21.46 -8.01 14.87
N CYS A 54 -22.20 -7.67 13.81
CA CYS A 54 -23.08 -6.51 13.81
C CYS A 54 -24.18 -6.64 14.88
N ARG A 55 -24.39 -5.59 15.69
CA ARG A 55 -25.41 -5.63 16.75
C ARG A 55 -26.84 -5.76 16.22
N ARG A 56 -27.15 -5.13 15.07
CA ARG A 56 -28.48 -5.04 14.46
C ARG A 56 -28.81 -6.27 13.62
N CYS A 57 -28.05 -6.51 12.55
CA CYS A 57 -28.35 -7.58 11.59
C CYS A 57 -27.61 -8.90 11.85
N LYS A 58 -26.73 -8.96 12.85
CA LYS A 58 -25.92 -10.14 13.19
C LYS A 58 -24.97 -10.63 12.08
N THR A 59 -24.79 -9.88 11.00
CA THR A 59 -23.75 -10.16 10.00
C THR A 59 -22.38 -10.23 10.65
N ASP A 60 -21.59 -11.25 10.28
CA ASP A 60 -20.17 -11.33 10.62
C ASP A 60 -19.37 -10.35 9.76
N LEU A 61 -18.88 -9.29 10.39
CA LEU A 61 -18.00 -8.27 9.83
C LEU A 61 -16.52 -8.64 10.02
N GLY A 62 -16.22 -9.71 10.76
CA GLY A 62 -14.85 -10.19 11.01
C GLY A 62 -14.11 -10.51 9.72
N VAL A 63 -14.79 -11.07 8.73
CA VAL A 63 -14.15 -11.37 7.43
C VAL A 63 -13.60 -10.09 6.77
N LEU A 64 -14.29 -8.97 6.93
CA LEU A 64 -13.85 -7.68 6.35
C LEU A 64 -12.65 -7.13 7.11
N THR A 65 -12.66 -7.20 8.45
CA THR A 65 -11.49 -6.80 9.25
C THR A 65 -10.29 -7.69 8.98
N ASP A 66 -10.50 -9.01 8.86
CA ASP A 66 -9.44 -9.98 8.57
C ASP A 66 -8.77 -9.71 7.20
N ILE A 67 -9.56 -9.30 6.20
CA ILE A 67 -9.05 -8.87 4.87
C ILE A 67 -8.23 -7.58 4.99
N GLU A 68 -8.70 -6.59 5.77
CA GLU A 68 -7.98 -5.34 5.99
C GLU A 68 -6.63 -5.57 6.68
N ASP A 69 -6.63 -6.36 7.75
CA ASP A 69 -5.42 -6.72 8.51
C ASP A 69 -4.44 -7.48 7.62
N SER A 70 -4.93 -8.41 6.80
CA SER A 70 -4.11 -9.14 5.83
C SER A 70 -3.51 -8.22 4.77
N ALA A 71 -4.28 -7.24 4.27
CA ALA A 71 -3.79 -6.27 3.30
C ALA A 71 -2.67 -5.39 3.89
N MET A 72 -2.83 -4.96 5.14
CA MET A 72 -1.84 -4.18 5.87
C MET A 72 -0.57 -4.99 6.14
N SER A 73 -0.70 -6.22 6.64
CA SER A 73 0.45 -7.11 6.86
C SER A 73 1.24 -7.36 5.58
N HIS A 74 0.56 -7.55 4.44
CA HIS A 74 1.25 -7.65 3.15
C HIS A 74 1.94 -6.34 2.75
N LEU A 75 1.37 -5.17 3.04
CA LEU A 75 2.05 -3.91 2.75
C LEU A 75 3.35 -3.76 3.56
N GLU A 76 3.30 -4.07 4.86
CA GLU A 76 4.47 -4.06 5.74
C GLU A 76 5.55 -5.02 5.27
N ASN A 77 5.16 -6.24 4.89
CA ASN A 77 6.08 -7.24 4.34
C ASN A 77 6.70 -6.79 3.02
N ALA A 78 5.96 -6.08 2.17
CA ALA A 78 6.52 -5.50 0.93
C ALA A 78 7.60 -4.46 1.24
N VAL A 79 7.36 -3.59 2.23
CA VAL A 79 8.33 -2.59 2.69
C VAL A 79 9.56 -3.26 3.31
N ALA A 80 9.38 -4.30 4.11
CA ALA A 80 10.48 -5.09 4.66
C ALA A 80 11.31 -5.79 3.56
N ALA A 81 10.65 -6.37 2.55
CA ALA A 81 11.35 -6.98 1.42
C ALA A 81 12.17 -5.94 0.62
N PHE A 82 11.68 -4.71 0.51
CA PHE A 82 12.43 -3.62 -0.11
C PHE A 82 13.73 -3.29 0.64
N THR A 83 13.73 -3.28 1.98
CA THR A 83 14.96 -3.02 2.76
C THR A 83 15.98 -4.15 2.59
N MET A 84 15.51 -5.39 2.42
CA MET A 84 16.34 -6.56 2.09
C MET A 84 16.76 -6.64 0.62
N ARG A 85 16.30 -5.72 -0.24
CA ARG A 85 16.50 -5.73 -1.70
C ARG A 85 15.93 -6.97 -2.39
N ASP A 86 14.99 -7.66 -1.76
CA ASP A 86 14.24 -8.74 -2.38
C ASP A 86 13.05 -8.16 -3.15
N PHE A 87 13.31 -7.71 -4.38
CA PHE A 87 12.30 -7.07 -5.21
C PHE A 87 11.21 -8.04 -5.70
N THR A 88 11.51 -9.33 -5.75
CA THR A 88 10.54 -10.36 -6.08
C THR A 88 9.50 -10.49 -4.96
N MET A 89 9.95 -10.59 -3.71
CA MET A 89 9.06 -10.63 -2.54
C MET A 89 8.35 -9.30 -2.31
N MET A 90 9.04 -8.16 -2.53
CA MET A 90 8.40 -6.85 -2.51
C MET A 90 7.22 -6.79 -3.49
N PHE A 91 7.43 -7.23 -4.75
CA PHE A 91 6.39 -7.25 -5.75
C PHE A 91 5.24 -8.19 -5.39
N PHE A 92 5.55 -9.40 -4.89
CA PHE A 92 4.54 -10.36 -4.45
C PHE A 92 3.64 -9.77 -3.37
N HIS A 93 4.23 -9.26 -2.30
CA HIS A 93 3.50 -8.70 -1.17
C HIS A 93 2.74 -7.42 -1.53
N ALA A 94 3.34 -6.53 -2.32
CA ALA A 94 2.66 -5.32 -2.80
C ALA A 94 1.44 -5.66 -3.66
N LYS A 95 1.57 -6.65 -4.56
CA LYS A 95 0.46 -7.10 -5.40
C LYS A 95 -0.66 -7.70 -4.55
N ARG A 96 -0.32 -8.53 -3.55
CA ARG A 96 -1.30 -9.12 -2.63
C ARG A 96 -2.04 -8.06 -1.82
N SER A 97 -1.33 -7.11 -1.22
CA SER A 97 -1.92 -5.98 -0.50
C SER A 97 -2.92 -5.22 -1.38
N CYS A 98 -2.49 -4.79 -2.57
CA CYS A 98 -3.33 -4.03 -3.51
C CYS A 98 -4.56 -4.81 -3.99
N SER A 99 -4.45 -6.15 -4.13
CA SER A 99 -5.57 -7.01 -4.54
C SER A 99 -6.61 -7.20 -3.44
N LEU A 100 -6.19 -7.24 -2.18
CA LEU A 100 -7.09 -7.33 -1.03
C LEU A 100 -7.76 -5.99 -0.75
N ARG A 101 -6.97 -4.91 -0.79
CA ARG A 101 -7.45 -3.55 -0.53
C ARG A 101 -6.65 -2.56 -1.36
N ARG A 102 -7.36 -1.84 -2.24
CA ARG A 102 -6.73 -0.86 -3.13
C ARG A 102 -6.63 0.50 -2.45
N THR A 103 -5.52 0.75 -1.78
CA THR A 103 -5.18 2.06 -1.17
C THR A 103 -4.16 2.81 -2.04
N PRO A 104 -4.09 4.16 -1.96
CA PRO A 104 -3.04 4.91 -2.63
C PRO A 104 -1.64 4.41 -2.26
N GLU A 105 -1.43 4.03 -1.00
CA GLU A 105 -0.16 3.53 -0.48
C GLU A 105 0.20 2.18 -1.10
N ALA A 106 -0.72 1.22 -1.10
CA ALA A 106 -0.49 -0.09 -1.71
C ALA A 106 -0.22 0.02 -3.21
N ALA A 107 -0.94 0.91 -3.91
CA ALA A 107 -0.73 1.18 -5.33
C ALA A 107 0.64 1.85 -5.59
N LYS A 108 1.08 2.81 -4.75
CA LYS A 108 2.43 3.41 -4.84
C LYS A 108 3.52 2.35 -4.69
N VAL A 109 3.41 1.48 -3.67
CA VAL A 109 4.40 0.42 -3.42
C VAL A 109 4.41 -0.58 -4.57
N LEU A 110 3.26 -0.97 -5.11
CA LEU A 110 3.17 -1.87 -6.26
C LEU A 110 3.76 -1.25 -7.54
N ALA A 111 3.52 0.03 -7.81
CA ALA A 111 4.12 0.74 -8.93
C ALA A 111 5.64 0.74 -8.83
N CYS A 112 6.19 1.07 -7.66
CA CYS A 112 7.64 1.03 -7.39
C CYS A 112 8.21 -0.39 -7.56
N ALA A 113 7.55 -1.41 -6.99
CA ALA A 113 7.97 -2.80 -7.14
C ALA A 113 7.94 -3.25 -8.62
N SER A 114 6.95 -2.80 -9.38
CA SER A 114 6.83 -3.07 -10.81
C SER A 114 7.98 -2.46 -11.61
N LEU A 115 8.38 -1.22 -11.29
CA LEU A 115 9.57 -0.58 -11.90
C LEU A 115 10.85 -1.37 -11.63
N LEU A 116 11.06 -1.78 -10.37
CA LEU A 116 12.25 -2.54 -9.96
C LEU A 116 12.32 -3.92 -10.63
N MET A 117 11.17 -4.51 -10.94
CA MET A 117 11.04 -5.77 -11.68
C MET A 117 10.97 -5.58 -13.21
N SER A 118 11.21 -4.36 -13.73
CA SER A 118 11.13 -4.02 -15.17
C SER A 118 9.76 -4.27 -15.81
N LYS A 119 8.68 -4.24 -15.03
CA LYS A 119 7.29 -4.36 -15.48
C LYS A 119 6.69 -2.98 -15.73
N PHE A 120 7.20 -2.28 -16.75
CA PHE A 120 6.92 -0.86 -16.97
C PHE A 120 5.44 -0.53 -17.22
N ASN A 121 4.73 -1.34 -18.01
CA ASN A 121 3.29 -1.12 -18.29
C ASN A 121 2.49 -1.12 -16.98
N LEU A 122 2.72 -2.14 -16.14
CA LEU A 122 2.05 -2.25 -14.85
C LEU A 122 2.42 -1.08 -13.91
N ALA A 123 3.67 -0.63 -13.94
CA ALA A 123 4.07 0.53 -13.14
C ALA A 123 3.30 1.80 -13.51
N VAL A 124 3.11 2.07 -14.81
CA VAL A 124 2.38 3.24 -15.30
C VAL A 124 0.89 3.15 -14.95
N ASP A 125 0.28 1.97 -15.10
CA ASP A 125 -1.13 1.73 -14.78
C ASP A 125 -1.41 1.95 -13.29
N GLU A 126 -0.55 1.41 -12.42
CA GLU A 126 -0.68 1.56 -10.98
C GLU A 126 -0.41 3.00 -10.52
N TRP A 127 0.59 3.68 -11.11
CA TRP A 127 0.86 5.08 -10.79
C TRP A 127 -0.30 6.01 -11.21
N SER A 128 -0.91 5.73 -12.36
CA SER A 128 -2.11 6.45 -12.81
C SER A 128 -3.28 6.23 -11.85
N SER A 129 -3.40 5.03 -11.29
CA SER A 129 -4.41 4.69 -10.29
C SER A 129 -4.19 5.44 -8.97
N VAL A 130 -2.94 5.61 -8.52
CA VAL A 130 -2.60 6.42 -7.34
C VAL A 130 -3.17 7.84 -7.46
N ASN A 131 -2.96 8.49 -8.61
CA ASN A 131 -3.45 9.85 -8.84
C ASN A 131 -4.98 9.95 -8.84
N ARG A 132 -5.68 8.86 -9.18
CA ARG A 132 -7.13 8.78 -9.10
C ARG A 132 -7.59 8.68 -7.65
N LEU A 133 -6.98 7.77 -6.88
CA LEU A 133 -7.31 7.53 -5.47
C LEU A 133 -7.00 8.75 -4.58
N MET A 134 -5.85 9.40 -4.79
CA MET A 134 -5.49 10.63 -4.07
C MET A 134 -6.53 11.74 -4.26
N ARG A 135 -7.03 11.92 -5.49
CA ARG A 135 -8.08 12.92 -5.78
C ARG A 135 -9.43 12.58 -5.13
N GLN A 136 -9.71 11.29 -4.91
CA GLN A 136 -10.94 10.87 -4.23
C GLN A 136 -10.85 11.13 -2.73
N LEU A 137 -9.70 10.90 -2.11
CA LEU A 137 -9.49 11.17 -0.69
C LEU A 137 -9.61 12.68 -0.38
N GLN A 138 -9.00 13.54 -1.19
CA GLN A 138 -9.09 14.99 -1.01
C GLN A 138 -10.53 15.52 -0.98
N ARG A 139 -11.44 14.93 -1.76
CA ARG A 139 -12.86 15.33 -1.76
C ARG A 139 -13.62 14.89 -0.51
N ALA A 140 -13.18 13.82 0.15
CA ALA A 140 -13.85 13.29 1.32
C ALA A 140 -13.50 14.05 2.61
N ASP A 141 -12.40 14.82 2.61
CA ASP A 141 -12.01 15.68 3.73
C ASP A 141 -12.73 17.05 3.70
N ASP A 142 -13.28 17.43 2.55
CA ASP A 142 -14.03 18.69 2.35
C ASP A 142 -15.54 18.57 2.74
N GLU A 143 -16.03 17.35 3.02
CA GLU A 143 -17.43 17.03 3.38
C GLU A 143 -17.62 16.75 4.88
#